data_AF-A0A2D5PUX9-F1
#
_entry.id   AF-A0A2D5PUX9-F1
#
_cell.length_a   1.000
_cell.length_b   1.000
_cell.length_c   1.000
_cell.angle_alpha   90.00
_cell.angle_beta   90.00
_cell.angle_gamma   90.00
#
_symmetry.space_group_name_H-M   'P 1'
#
loop_
_entity.id
_entity.type
_entity.pdbx_description
1 polymer ?
#
loop_
_entity_poly.entity_id
_entity_poly.type
_entity_poly.pdbx_seq_one_letter_code
_entity_poly.pdbx_strand_id
1 'polypeptide(L)' 'MENITKGHWVFAAIFAFCFVCYLIWSYRKEINLNRIHYKGSILFIFSVVVLAFVLYVFRGYMK' A
#
# COMPACT_ATOMS: atom_id res chain seq x y z
N MET A 1 0.45 31.23 -4.29
CA MET A 1 -0.13 30.12 -3.52
C MET A 1 -1.48 29.83 -4.13
N GLU A 2 -1.67 28.70 -4.83
CA GLU A 2 -3.00 28.35 -5.36
C GLU A 2 -3.97 28.08 -4.21
N ASN A 3 -5.17 28.66 -4.29
CA ASN A 3 -6.16 28.55 -3.23
C ASN A 3 -6.86 27.19 -3.32
N ILE A 4 -6.46 26.24 -2.49
CA ILE A 4 -7.16 24.96 -2.34
C ILE A 4 -8.53 25.22 -1.68
N THR A 5 -9.58 25.19 -2.50
CA THR A 5 -10.96 25.44 -2.04
C THR A 5 -11.65 24.16 -1.55
N LYS A 6 -12.80 24.31 -0.87
CA LYS A 6 -13.65 23.19 -0.44
C LYS A 6 -14.00 22.22 -1.59
N GLY A 7 -14.19 22.73 -2.81
CA GLY A 7 -14.48 21.92 -3.99
C GLY A 7 -13.34 20.97 -4.36
N HIS A 8 -12.08 21.40 -4.19
CA HIS A 8 -10.91 20.55 -4.44
C HIS A 8 -10.87 19.36 -3.47
N TRP A 9 -11.20 19.57 -2.20
CA TRP A 9 -11.27 18.51 -1.20
C TRP A 9 -12.38 17.50 -1.47
N VAL A 10 -13.55 17.96 -1.90
CA VAL A 10 -14.67 17.08 -2.27
C VAL A 10 -14.33 16.24 -3.50
N PHE A 11 -13.75 16.86 -4.53
CA PHE A 11 -13.27 16.14 -5.71
C PHE A 11 -12.21 15.09 -5.35
N ALA A 12 -11.21 15.48 -4.56
CA ALA A 12 -10.14 14.58 -4.14
C ALA A 12 -10.69 13.36 -3.38
N ALA A 13 -11.64 13.57 -2.46
CA ALA A 13 -12.24 12.49 -1.69
C ALA A 13 -13.02 11.51 -2.58
N ILE A 14 -13.87 12.02 -3.48
CA ILE A 14 -14.65 11.19 -4.40
C ILE A 14 -13.73 10.44 -5.36
N PHE A 15 -12.76 11.13 -5.94
CA PHE A 15 -11.79 10.54 -6.85
C PHE A 15 -11.00 9.43 -6.17
N ALA A 16 -10.43 9.70 -4.99
CA ALA A 16 -9.68 8.72 -4.22
C ALA A 16 -10.54 7.49 -3.86
N PHE A 17 -11.78 7.71 -3.42
CA PHE A 17 -12.70 6.63 -3.09
C PHE A 17 -13.00 5.74 -4.30
N CYS A 18 -13.41 6.35 -5.43
CA CYS A 18 -13.68 5.63 -6.67
C CYS A 18 -12.44 4.88 -7.18
N PHE A 19 -11.28 5.52 -7.13
CA PHE A 19 -10.01 4.95 -7.56
C PHE A 19 -9.62 3.73 -6.73
N VAL A 20 -9.69 3.82 -5.39
CA VAL A 20 -9.39 2.70 -4.49
C VAL A 20 -10.40 1.57 -4.69
N CYS A 21 -11.70 1.86 -4.81
CA CYS A 21 -12.71 0.84 -5.10
C CYS A 21 -12.43 0.12 -6.43
N TYR A 22 -12.05 0.88 -7.47
CA TYR A 22 -11.69 0.33 -8.76
C TYR A 22 -10.44 -0.57 -8.69
N LEU A 23 -9.40 -0.16 -7.95
CA LEU A 23 -8.22 -1.00 -7.72
C LEU A 23 -8.61 -2.31 -7.04
N ILE A 24 -9.39 -2.27 -5.96
CA ILE A 24 -9.86 -3.48 -5.27
C ILE A 24 -10.63 -4.39 -6.23
N TRP A 25 -11.53 -3.81 -7.03
CA TRP A 25 -12.33 -4.54 -8.01
C TRP A 25 -11.47 -5.20 -9.10
N SER A 26 -10.44 -4.49 -9.56
CA SER A 26 -9.49 -4.94 -10.59
C SER A 26 -8.63 -6.09 -10.07
N TYR A 27 -8.01 -5.92 -8.89
CA TYR A 27 -7.12 -6.92 -8.29
C TYR A 27 -7.84 -8.18 -7.80
N ARG A 28 -9.17 -8.16 -7.64
CA ARG A 28 -9.90 -9.33 -7.15
C ARG A 28 -9.65 -10.59 -7.96
N LYS A 29 -9.50 -10.47 -9.28
CA LYS A 29 -9.29 -11.62 -10.18
C LYS A 29 -7.86 -12.14 -10.07
N GLU A 30 -6.90 -11.24 -9.86
CA GLU A 30 -5.48 -11.56 -9.71
C GLU A 30 -5.16 -12.22 -8.36
N ILE A 31 -5.96 -11.97 -7.30
CA ILE A 31 -5.80 -12.65 -6.00
C ILE A 31 -5.82 -14.19 -6.16
N ASN A 32 -6.63 -14.72 -7.06
CA ASN A 32 -6.71 -16.16 -7.29
C ASN A 32 -5.46 -16.69 -8.01
N LEU A 33 -4.93 -15.92 -8.98
CA LEU A 33 -3.69 -16.28 -9.68
C LEU A 33 -2.46 -16.20 -8.75
N ASN A 34 -2.44 -15.18 -7.89
CA ASN A 34 -1.40 -14.96 -6.89
C ASN A 34 -1.36 -16.08 -5.85
N ARG A 35 -2.52 -16.63 -5.45
CA ARG A 35 -2.59 -17.80 -4.57
C ARG A 35 -2.00 -19.06 -5.19
N ILE A 36 -2.05 -19.21 -6.51
CA ILE A 36 -1.56 -20.39 -7.21
C ILE A 36 -0.04 -20.29 -7.42
N HIS A 37 0.47 -19.14 -7.86
CA HIS A 37 1.87 -18.99 -8.26
C HIS A 37 2.79 -18.35 -7.21
N TYR A 38 2.25 -17.57 -6.27
CA TYR A 38 3.01 -16.78 -5.28
C TYR A 38 2.64 -17.14 -3.83
N LYS A 39 2.19 -18.37 -3.60
CA LYS A 39 1.87 -18.86 -2.26
C LYS A 39 3.12 -18.80 -1.37
N GLY A 40 3.12 -17.93 -0.36
CA GLY A 40 4.26 -17.71 0.54
C GLY A 40 5.17 -16.54 0.17
N SER A 41 5.08 -15.97 -1.04
CA SER A 41 5.90 -14.81 -1.43
C SER A 41 5.57 -13.56 -0.59
N ILE A 42 4.33 -13.43 -0.15
CA ILE A 42 3.93 -12.33 0.74
C ILE A 42 4.59 -12.42 2.11
N LEU A 43 4.79 -13.64 2.63
CA LEU A 43 5.51 -13.87 3.90
C LEU A 43 6.99 -13.54 3.75
N PHE A 44 7.59 -13.86 2.60
CA PHE A 44 8.98 -13.52 2.30
C PHE A 44 9.19 -12.01 2.17
N ILE A 45 8.32 -11.30 1.43
CA ILE A 45 8.41 -9.84 1.33
C ILE A 45 8.21 -9.20 2.70
N PHE A 46 7.24 -9.69 3.48
CA PHE A 46 6.99 -9.20 4.82
C PHE A 46 8.19 -9.41 5.75
N SER A 47 8.86 -10.58 5.70
CA SER A 47 10.05 -10.84 6.53
C SER A 47 11.22 -9.93 6.16
N VAL A 48 11.42 -9.63 4.87
CA VAL A 48 12.45 -8.68 4.42
C VAL A 48 12.16 -7.26 4.94
N VAL A 49 10.91 -6.82 4.84
CA VAL A 49 10.50 -5.48 5.35
C VAL A 49 10.67 -5.40 6.86
N VAL A 50 10.24 -6.42 7.61
CA VAL A 50 10.40 -6.48 9.08
C VAL A 50 11.89 -6.49 9.45
N LEU A 51 12.71 -7.27 8.76
CA LEU A 51 14.16 -7.30 9.01
C LEU A 51 14.80 -5.94 8.78
N ALA A 52 14.48 -5.28 7.65
CA ALA A 52 14.98 -3.94 7.35
C ALA A 52 14.55 -2.92 8.41
N PHE A 53 13.29 -3.00 8.88
CA PHE A 53 12.77 -2.14 9.94
C PHE A 53 13.50 -2.38 11.27
N VAL A 54 13.71 -3.64 11.66
CA VAL A 54 14.49 -4.00 12.85
C VAL A 54 15.90 -3.41 12.75
N LEU A 55 16.61 -3.65 11.64
CA LEU A 55 17.95 -3.09 11.43
C LEU A 55 17.98 -1.56 11.50
N TYR A 56 16.97 -0.89 10.95
CA TYR A 56 16.84 0.56 11.03
C TYR A 56 16.65 1.05 12.48
N VAL A 57 15.75 0.44 13.23
CA VAL A 57 15.50 0.76 14.64
C VAL A 57 16.76 0.54 15.47
N PHE A 58 17.40 -0.64 15.34
CA PHE A 58 18.62 -0.96 16.07
C PHE A 58 19.81 -0.07 15.68
N ARG A 59 19.90 0.38 14.43
CA ARG A 59 20.89 1.38 14.02
C ARG A 59 20.68 2.73 14.71
N GLY A 60 19.45 3.08 15.08
CA GLY A 60 19.15 4.24 15.91
C GLY A 60 19.59 4.07 17.38
N TYR A 61 19.59 2.83 17.89
CA TYR A 61 20.07 2.50 19.24
C TYR A 61 21.59 2.37 19.35
N MET A 62 22.29 2.04 18.26
CA MET A 62 23.76 1.91 18.19
C MET A 62 24.48 3.28 18.06
N LYS A 63 23.88 4.35 18.58
CA LYS A 63 24.46 5.70 18.62
C LYS A 63 25.04 5.99 20.00
#